data_AF-A0A7S0HWM2-F1
#
_entry.id   AF-A0A7S0HWM2-F1
#
_cell.length_a   1.000
_cell.length_b   1.000
_cell.length_c   1.000
_cell.angle_alpha   90.00
_cell.angle_beta   90.00
_cell.angle_gamma   90.00
#
_symmetry.space_group_name_H-M   'P 1'
#
loop_
_entity.id
_entity.type
_entity.pdbx_description
1 polymer ?
#
loop_
_entity_poly.entity_id
_entity_poly.type
_entity_poly.pdbx_seq_one_letter_code
_entity_poly.pdbx_strand_id
1 'polypeptide(L)'
;GVEQQLRVFQQALNEVPKSGEVWCEGARIFLNPHSACFNLHVARRFLNFAIEFTPQYGDSFIEYLRLQMLVASPEAAVERLWQLCINAEPNYGVLWFHCKPS
;
A
#
# COMPACT_ATOMS: atom_id res chain seq x y z
N GLY A 1 -7.74 -18.37 3.04
CA GLY A 1 -6.35 -18.55 3.51
C GLY A 1 -5.39 -17.81 2.60
N VAL A 2 -4.12 -17.68 3.00
CA VAL A 2 -3.11 -16.88 2.27
C VAL A 2 -2.90 -17.34 0.83
N GLU A 3 -2.94 -18.64 0.56
CA GLU A 3 -2.80 -19.19 -0.81
C GLU A 3 -3.88 -18.67 -1.76
N GLN A 4 -5.12 -18.60 -1.29
CA GLN A 4 -6.23 -18.07 -2.08
C GLN A 4 -6.07 -16.56 -2.33
N GLN A 5 -5.58 -15.81 -1.33
CA GLN A 5 -5.30 -14.37 -1.50
C GLN A 5 -4.22 -14.14 -2.54
N LEU A 6 -3.13 -14.92 -2.51
CA LEU A 6 -2.07 -14.84 -3.52
C LEU A 6 -2.55 -15.21 -4.92
N ARG A 7 -3.40 -16.24 -5.04
CA ARG A 7 -3.98 -16.64 -6.33
C ARG A 7 -4.83 -15.51 -6.93
N VAL A 8 -5.72 -14.92 -6.13
CA VAL A 8 -6.57 -13.80 -6.58
C VAL A 8 -5.72 -12.57 -6.91
N PHE A 9 -4.73 -12.26 -6.08
CA PHE A 9 -3.79 -11.17 -6.35
C PHE A 9 -3.04 -11.37 -7.67
N GLN A 10 -2.51 -12.57 -7.92
CA GLN A 10 -1.81 -12.88 -9.16
C GLN A 10 -2.73 -12.77 -10.39
N GLN A 11 -3.97 -13.26 -10.29
CA GLN A 11 -4.95 -13.10 -11.36
C GLN A 11 -5.26 -11.61 -11.62
N ALA A 12 -5.52 -10.84 -10.57
CA ALA A 12 -5.79 -9.41 -10.68
C ALA A 12 -4.61 -8.64 -11.31
N LEU A 13 -3.37 -8.98 -10.98
CA LEU A 13 -2.19 -8.38 -11.61
C LEU A 13 -2.07 -8.73 -13.11
N ASN A 14 -2.47 -9.92 -13.52
CA ASN A 14 -2.48 -10.28 -14.94
C ASN A 14 -3.53 -9.50 -15.74
N GLU A 15 -4.65 -9.15 -15.10
CA GLU A 15 -5.74 -8.40 -15.72
C GLU A 15 -5.48 -6.88 -15.70
N VAL A 16 -5.00 -6.33 -14.58
CA VAL A 16 -4.79 -4.89 -14.35
C VAL A 16 -3.42 -4.61 -13.71
N PRO A 17 -2.29 -4.82 -14.42
CA PRO A 17 -0.94 -4.78 -13.85
C PRO A 17 -0.50 -3.40 -13.32
N LYS A 18 -1.24 -2.34 -13.67
CA LYS A 18 -0.99 -0.95 -13.24
C LYS A 18 -2.06 -0.41 -12.30
N SER A 19 -2.94 -1.26 -11.74
CA SER A 19 -3.88 -0.80 -10.70
C SER A 19 -3.14 -0.68 -9.37
N GLY A 20 -3.07 0.54 -8.83
CA GLY A 20 -2.50 0.76 -7.50
C GLY A 20 -3.33 0.13 -6.39
N GLU A 21 -4.64 -0.03 -6.59
CA GLU A 21 -5.52 -0.77 -5.68
C GLU A 21 -5.10 -2.23 -5.55
N VAL A 22 -4.86 -2.90 -6.68
CA VAL A 22 -4.39 -4.30 -6.68
C VAL A 22 -3.02 -4.43 -6.03
N TRP A 23 -2.08 -3.52 -6.33
CA TRP A 23 -0.77 -3.52 -5.67
C TRP A 23 -0.85 -3.24 -4.17
N CYS A 24 -1.76 -2.35 -3.74
CA CYS A 24 -2.01 -2.06 -2.33
C CYS A 24 -2.58 -3.29 -1.59
N GLU A 25 -3.53 -4.00 -2.19
CA GLU A 25 -4.04 -5.27 -1.65
C GLU A 25 -2.94 -6.33 -1.56
N GLY A 26 -2.09 -6.41 -2.59
CA GLY A 26 -0.87 -7.19 -2.54
C GLY A 26 -0.04 -6.85 -1.30
N ALA A 27 0.23 -5.56 -1.05
CA ALA A 27 0.98 -5.14 0.12
C ALA A 27 0.33 -5.55 1.45
N ARG A 28 -1.01 -5.45 1.57
CA ARG A 28 -1.76 -5.88 2.76
C ARG A 28 -1.55 -7.35 3.10
N ILE A 29 -1.46 -8.23 2.10
CA ILE A 29 -1.15 -9.67 2.29
C ILE A 29 0.20 -9.85 3.01
N PHE A 30 1.21 -9.07 2.61
CA PHE A 30 2.57 -9.12 3.13
C PHE A 30 2.79 -8.26 4.40
N LEU A 31 1.84 -7.38 4.76
CA LEU A 31 1.82 -6.59 6.00
C LEU A 31 1.14 -7.31 7.18
N ASN A 32 0.48 -8.44 6.95
CA ASN A 32 -0.19 -9.19 8.01
C ASN A 32 0.83 -10.06 8.79
N PRO A 33 1.13 -9.76 10.08
CA PRO A 33 2.12 -10.52 10.85
C PRO A 33 1.69 -11.96 11.17
N HIS A 34 0.42 -12.30 10.99
CA HIS A 34 -0.10 -13.66 11.15
C HIS A 34 -0.12 -14.45 9.83
N SER A 35 0.27 -13.81 8.72
CA SER A 35 0.39 -14.46 7.43
C SER A 35 1.72 -15.18 7.30
N ALA A 36 1.72 -16.39 6.75
CA ALA A 36 2.96 -17.09 6.37
C ALA A 36 3.78 -16.32 5.32
N CYS A 37 3.17 -15.35 4.64
CA CYS A 37 3.82 -14.47 3.67
C CYS A 37 4.26 -13.12 4.25
N PHE A 38 4.25 -12.93 5.58
CA PHE A 38 4.67 -11.66 6.17
C PHE A 38 6.08 -11.27 5.73
N ASN A 39 6.21 -10.16 5.00
CA ASN A 39 7.49 -9.67 4.49
C ASN A 39 7.42 -8.17 4.18
N LEU A 40 8.02 -7.37 5.07
CA LEU A 40 7.98 -5.91 4.99
C LEU A 40 8.73 -5.36 3.76
N HIS A 41 9.74 -6.07 3.24
CA HIS A 41 10.44 -5.64 2.02
C HIS A 41 9.58 -5.81 0.77
N VAL A 42 8.83 -6.92 0.68
CA VAL A 42 7.89 -7.14 -0.43
C VAL A 42 6.73 -6.16 -0.35
N ALA A 43 6.17 -5.96 0.84
CA ALA A 43 5.13 -4.95 1.06
C ALA A 43 5.59 -3.55 0.61
N ARG A 44 6.82 -3.13 0.97
CA ARG A 44 7.39 -1.86 0.53
C ARG A 44 7.44 -1.74 -1.00
N ARG A 45 7.93 -2.78 -1.68
CA ARG A 45 8.02 -2.79 -3.14
C ARG A 45 6.64 -2.65 -3.79
N PHE A 46 5.64 -3.34 -3.25
CA PHE A 46 4.27 -3.26 -3.77
C PHE A 46 3.63 -1.90 -3.52
N LEU A 47 3.87 -1.28 -2.36
CA LEU A 47 3.41 0.08 -2.08
C LEU A 47 4.09 1.13 -2.97
N ASN A 48 5.36 0.95 -3.31
CA ASN A 48 6.03 1.79 -4.30
C ASN A 48 5.33 1.70 -5.66
N PHE A 49 5.02 0.49 -6.15
CA PHE A 49 4.26 0.31 -7.39
C PHE A 49 2.85 0.90 -7.30
N ALA A 50 2.18 0.75 -6.16
CA ALA A 50 0.84 1.31 -5.96
C ALA A 50 0.82 2.83 -6.13
N ILE A 51 1.75 3.52 -5.47
CA ILE A 51 1.88 4.98 -5.55
C ILE A 51 2.35 5.41 -6.95
N GLU A 52 3.29 4.68 -7.56
CA GLU A 52 3.79 5.01 -8.90
C GLU A 52 2.70 4.91 -9.97
N PHE A 53 1.88 3.86 -9.93
CA PHE A 53 0.86 3.64 -10.95
C PHE A 53 -0.46 4.38 -10.69
N THR A 54 -0.80 4.65 -9.43
CA THR A 54 -2.09 5.27 -9.08
C THR A 54 -1.93 6.21 -7.87
N PRO A 55 -1.21 7.33 -8.04
CA PRO A 55 -0.92 8.26 -6.94
C PRO A 55 -2.18 8.86 -6.29
N GLN A 56 -3.28 8.94 -7.02
CA GLN A 56 -4.54 9.46 -6.50
C GLN A 56 -5.27 8.51 -5.51
N TYR A 57 -4.84 7.25 -5.40
CA TYR A 57 -5.40 6.26 -4.48
C TYR A 57 -4.74 6.36 -3.09
N GLY A 58 -5.43 7.02 -2.17
CA GLY A 58 -4.92 7.40 -0.84
C GLY A 58 -4.65 6.24 0.12
N ASP A 59 -5.32 5.10 -0.03
CA ASP A 59 -5.08 3.96 0.86
C ASP A 59 -3.64 3.43 0.74
N SER A 60 -3.00 3.59 -0.42
CA SER A 60 -1.60 3.21 -0.62
C SER A 60 -0.67 3.98 0.32
N PHE A 61 -0.92 5.28 0.54
CA PHE A 61 -0.17 6.10 1.50
C PHE A 61 -0.44 5.69 2.95
N ILE A 62 -1.68 5.32 3.28
CA ILE A 62 -2.05 4.87 4.63
C ILE A 62 -1.34 3.54 4.97
N GLU A 63 -1.34 2.57 4.06
CA GLU A 63 -0.62 1.31 4.26
C GLU A 63 0.90 1.52 4.26
N TYR A 64 1.42 2.50 3.51
CA TYR A 64 2.83 2.88 3.60
C TYR A 64 3.16 3.49 4.95
N LEU A 65 2.31 4.36 5.50
CA LEU A 65 2.52 4.89 6.84
C LEU A 65 2.56 3.77 7.89
N ARG A 66 1.64 2.79 7.78
CA ARG A 66 1.66 1.58 8.62
C ARG A 66 2.98 0.80 8.47
N LEU A 67 3.48 0.63 7.25
CA LEU A 67 4.80 0.02 7.01
C LEU A 67 5.92 0.80 7.73
N GLN A 68 5.93 2.14 7.64
CA GLN A 68 6.95 2.97 8.31
C GLN A 68 6.92 2.78 9.83
N MET A 69 5.74 2.64 10.42
CA MET A 69 5.59 2.34 11.85
C MET A 69 6.15 0.96 12.21
N LEU A 70 5.85 -0.07 11.41
CA LEU A 70 6.31 -1.44 11.64
C LEU A 70 7.83 -1.59 11.53
N VAL A 71 8.49 -0.80 10.68
CA VAL A 71 9.96 -0.83 10.55
C VAL A 71 10.67 0.19 11.44
N ALA A 72 9.95 0.87 12.33
CA ALA A 72 10.47 1.95 13.18
C ALA A 72 11.31 2.97 12.37
N SER A 73 10.74 3.44 11.26
CA SER A 73 11.47 4.29 10.31
C SER A 73 11.91 5.62 10.93
N PRO A 74 13.06 6.17 10.48
CA PRO A 74 13.47 7.51 10.83
C PRO A 74 12.44 8.54 10.39
N GLU A 75 12.30 9.63 11.15
CA GLU A 75 11.40 10.76 10.86
C GLU A 75 11.57 11.27 9.42
N ALA A 76 12.81 11.40 8.94
CA ALA A 76 13.10 11.82 7.57
C ALA A 76 12.47 10.91 6.49
N ALA A 77 12.27 9.62 6.75
CA ALA A 77 11.59 8.72 5.82
C ALA A 77 10.07 8.92 5.83
N VAL A 78 9.50 9.24 6.99
CA VAL A 78 8.08 9.59 7.13
C VAL A 78 7.81 10.93 6.45
N GLU A 79 8.69 11.92 6.63
CA GLU A 79 8.56 13.24 5.98
C GLU A 79 8.60 13.11 4.45
N ARG A 80 9.48 12.27 3.89
CA ARG A 80 9.47 12.01 2.43
C ARG A 80 8.15 11.40 1.95
N LEU A 81 7.56 10.48 2.71
CA LEU A 81 6.26 9.90 2.38
C LEU A 81 5.15 10.96 2.44
N TRP A 82 5.21 11.86 3.43
CA TRP A 82 4.29 12.99 3.55
C TRP A 82 4.38 13.94 2.34
N GLN A 83 5.58 14.32 1.92
CA GLN A 83 5.78 15.15 0.73
C GLN A 83 5.26 14.47 -0.55
N LEU A 84 5.49 13.16 -0.70
CA LEU A 84 4.93 12.38 -1.81
C LEU A 84 3.39 12.40 -1.78
N CYS A 85 2.78 12.25 -0.61
CA CYS A 85 1.33 12.27 -0.43
C CYS A 85 0.72 13.62 -0.83
N ILE A 86 1.33 14.73 -0.38
CA ILE A 86 0.88 16.08 -0.75
C ILE A 86 0.92 16.26 -2.27
N ASN A 87 2.04 15.91 -2.91
CA ASN A 87 2.22 16.10 -4.35
C ASN A 87 1.31 15.19 -5.20
N ALA A 88 0.90 14.05 -4.65
CA ALA A 88 0.03 13.09 -5.32
C ALA A 88 -1.45 13.49 -5.29
N GLU A 89 -1.84 14.42 -4.41
CA GLU A 89 -3.22 14.88 -4.20
C GLU A 89 -4.27 13.74 -4.17
N PRO A 90 -4.10 12.71 -3.30
CA PRO A 90 -5.00 11.58 -3.25
C PRO A 90 -6.45 11.98 -2.96
N ASN A 91 -7.37 11.42 -3.75
CA ASN A 91 -8.75 11.84 -3.78
C ASN A 91 -9.76 10.69 -3.65
N TYR A 92 -9.29 9.43 -3.56
CA TYR A 92 -10.15 8.31 -3.18
C TYR A 92 -9.43 7.20 -2.43
N GLY A 93 -10.22 6.35 -1.79
CA GLY A 93 -9.79 5.17 -1.05
C GLY A 93 -10.69 4.94 0.16
N VAL A 94 -10.91 3.69 0.55
CA VAL A 94 -11.82 3.38 1.66
C VAL A 94 -11.25 3.89 2.97
N LEU A 95 -9.97 3.60 3.23
CA LEU A 95 -9.27 4.10 4.40
C LEU A 95 -9.03 5.60 4.28
N TRP A 96 -8.73 6.09 3.08
CA TRP A 96 -8.53 7.52 2.82
C TRP A 96 -9.76 8.34 3.19
N PHE A 97 -10.94 7.95 2.70
CA PHE A 97 -12.19 8.63 3.03
C PHE A 97 -12.58 8.48 4.50
N HIS A 98 -12.26 7.36 5.13
CA HIS A 98 -12.48 7.17 6.56
C HIS A 98 -11.57 8.10 7.40
N CYS A 99 -10.33 8.34 6.98
CA CYS A 99 -9.37 9.17 7.69
C CYS A 99 -9.49 10.67 7.37
N LYS A 100 -10.05 11.04 6.21
CA LYS A 100 -10.22 12.43 5.82
C LYS A 100 -11.35 13.07 6.64
N PRO A 101 -11.09 14.15 7.40
CA PRO A 101 -12.15 14.87 8.08
C PRO A 101 -13.15 15.43 7.06
N SER A 102 -14.44 15.30 7.38
CA SER A 102 -15.55 15.86 6.59
C SER A 102 -15.54 17.38 6.59
#